data_AF-A0A1J3FQS3-F1
#
_entry.id   AF-A0A1J3FQS3-F1
#
_cell.length_a   1.000
_cell.length_b   1.000
_cell.length_c   1.000
_cell.angle_alpha   90.00
_cell.angle_beta   90.00
_cell.angle_gamma   90.00
#
_symmetry.space_group_name_H-M   'P 1'
#
loop_
_entity.id
_entity.type
_entity.pdbx_description
1 polymer ?
#
loop_
_entity_poly.entity_id
_entity_poly.type
_entity_poly.pdbx_seq_one_letter_code
_entity_poly.pdbx_strand_id
1 'polypeptide(L)'
;MEESIRAATQQVSEEFKTLVKAEDLSSLKHLQHLILGRLQDSNAVLSHYNDFAENCFTDVSSEFTRNTRLLKSMKADLDYIFLKLRSIKAKILATYPDAFPDESTSDTFDRRPDLDLPQ
;
A
#
# COMPACT_ATOMS: atom_id res chain seq x y z
N MET A 1 56.66 -24.41 -52.69
CA MET A 1 55.19 -24.41 -52.56
C MET A 1 54.77 -24.52 -51.09
N GLU A 2 55.28 -25.50 -50.34
CA GLU A 2 55.02 -25.62 -48.88
C GLU A 2 55.38 -24.37 -48.06
N GLU A 3 56.53 -23.73 -48.31
CA GLU A 3 56.93 -22.52 -47.57
C GLU A 3 55.98 -21.33 -47.79
N SER A 4 55.45 -21.19 -49.01
CA SER A 4 54.47 -20.16 -49.33
C SER A 4 53.13 -20.40 -48.64
N ILE A 5 52.71 -21.67 -48.55
CA ILE A 5 51.51 -22.06 -47.81
C ILE A 5 51.71 -21.78 -46.32
N ARG A 6 52.87 -22.16 -45.74
CA ARG A 6 53.18 -21.91 -44.32
C ARG A 6 53.18 -20.41 -43.99
N ALA A 7 53.77 -19.59 -44.85
CA ALA A 7 53.79 -18.14 -44.68
C ALA A 7 52.36 -17.54 -44.75
N ALA A 8 51.54 -17.99 -45.69
CA ALA A 8 50.15 -17.56 -45.81
C ALA A 8 49.31 -17.98 -44.60
N THR A 9 49.46 -19.21 -44.11
CA THR A 9 48.79 -19.69 -42.89
C THR A 9 49.19 -18.87 -41.66
N GLN A 10 50.48 -18.51 -41.55
CA GLN A 10 50.97 -17.70 -40.44
C GLN A 10 50.44 -16.27 -40.49
N GLN A 11 50.36 -15.67 -41.68
CA GLN A 11 49.76 -14.35 -41.87
C GLN A 11 48.27 -14.35 -41.53
N VAL A 12 47.51 -15.35 -41.97
CA VAL A 12 46.10 -15.50 -41.61
C VAL A 12 45.93 -15.70 -40.10
N SER A 13 46.81 -16.46 -39.46
CA SER A 13 46.76 -16.64 -38.00
C SER A 13 47.06 -15.35 -37.23
N GLU A 14 47.94 -14.50 -37.72
CA GLU A 14 48.24 -13.19 -37.10
C GLU A 14 47.07 -12.21 -37.27
N GLU A 15 46.49 -12.12 -38.48
CA GLU A 15 45.25 -11.36 -38.74
C GLU A 15 44.10 -11.85 -37.84
N PHE A 16 43.97 -13.17 -37.65
CA PHE A 16 42.90 -13.71 -36.82
C PHE A 16 43.03 -13.32 -35.34
N LYS A 17 44.26 -13.13 -34.83
CA LYS A 17 44.52 -12.69 -33.46
C LYS A 17 44.16 -11.21 -33.23
N THR A 18 44.13 -10.39 -34.28
CA THR A 18 43.77 -8.96 -34.17
C THR A 18 42.27 -8.72 -34.21
N LEU A 19 41.48 -9.70 -34.66
CA LEU A 19 40.01 -9.62 -34.73
C LEU A 19 39.33 -9.44 -33.37
N VAL A 20 39.98 -9.87 -32.28
CA VAL A 20 39.46 -9.72 -30.91
C VAL A 20 40.48 -8.97 -30.06
N LYS A 21 40.14 -7.74 -29.69
CA LYS A 21 40.93 -6.96 -28.74
C LYS A 21 40.66 -7.47 -27.33
N ALA A 22 41.66 -8.10 -26.72
CA ALA A 22 41.55 -8.61 -25.35
C ALA A 22 41.21 -7.52 -24.32
N GLU A 23 41.63 -6.28 -24.57
CA GLU A 23 41.33 -5.12 -23.73
C GLU A 23 39.84 -4.74 -23.75
N ASP A 24 39.20 -4.79 -24.93
CA ASP A 24 37.76 -4.56 -25.07
C ASP A 24 36.96 -5.66 -24.34
N LEU A 25 37.41 -6.92 -24.43
CA LEU A 25 36.78 -8.03 -23.73
C LEU A 25 36.92 -7.90 -22.20
N SER A 26 38.07 -7.46 -21.72
CA SER A 26 38.30 -7.17 -20.30
C SER A 26 37.42 -6.02 -19.81
N SER A 27 37.34 -4.95 -20.60
CA SER A 27 36.49 -3.78 -20.33
C SER A 27 35.00 -4.16 -20.29
N LEU A 28 34.55 -4.98 -21.24
CA LEU A 28 33.19 -5.51 -21.27
C LEU A 28 32.88 -6.34 -20.03
N LYS A 29 33.79 -7.25 -19.65
CA LYS A 29 33.65 -8.04 -18.42
C LYS A 29 33.58 -7.16 -17.18
N HIS A 30 34.41 -6.13 -17.09
CA HIS A 30 34.38 -5.19 -15.96
C HIS A 30 33.04 -4.44 -15.89
N LEU A 31 32.55 -3.93 -17.03
CA LEU A 31 31.27 -3.25 -17.11
C LEU A 31 30.11 -4.17 -16.69
N GLN A 32 30.13 -5.44 -17.11
CA GLN A 32 29.15 -6.44 -16.70
C GLN A 32 29.14 -6.67 -15.19
N HIS A 33 30.30 -6.74 -14.54
CA HIS A 33 30.37 -6.87 -13.08
C HIS A 33 29.82 -5.63 -12.37
N LEU A 34 30.10 -4.43 -12.89
CA LEU A 34 29.54 -3.19 -12.36
C LEU A 34 28.02 -3.15 -12.48
N ILE A 35 27.48 -3.53 -13.64
CA ILE A 35 26.03 -3.63 -13.86
C ILE A 35 25.41 -4.66 -12.91
N LEU A 36 26.02 -5.83 -12.79
CA LEU A 36 25.56 -6.89 -11.90
C LEU A 36 25.50 -6.41 -10.44
N GLY A 37 26.56 -5.78 -9.95
CA GLY A 37 26.59 -5.23 -8.59
C GLY A 37 25.49 -4.20 -8.35
N ARG A 38 25.29 -3.26 -9.28
CA ARG A 38 24.21 -2.27 -9.17
C ARG A 38 22.82 -2.89 -9.18
N LEU A 39 22.60 -3.94 -9.97
CA LEU A 39 21.33 -4.67 -9.99
C LEU A 39 21.11 -5.44 -8.68
N GLN A 40 22.15 -6.04 -8.12
CA GLN A 40 22.09 -6.70 -6.81
C GLN A 40 21.76 -5.72 -5.69
N ASP A 41 22.44 -4.56 -5.66
CA ASP A 41 22.18 -3.49 -4.69
C ASP A 41 20.72 -2.99 -4.79
N SER A 42 20.26 -2.73 -6.03
CA SER A 42 18.88 -2.31 -6.26
C SER A 42 17.87 -3.37 -5.81
N ASN A 43 18.15 -4.65 -6.04
CA ASN A 43 17.27 -5.73 -5.65
C ASN A 43 17.20 -5.88 -4.12
N ALA A 44 18.32 -5.68 -3.42
CA ALA A 44 18.36 -5.69 -1.96
C ALA A 44 17.50 -4.55 -1.38
N VAL A 45 17.61 -3.34 -1.94
CA VAL A 45 16.79 -2.19 -1.52
C VAL A 45 15.30 -2.46 -1.77
N LEU A 46 14.93 -3.00 -2.94
CA LEU A 46 13.54 -3.33 -3.26
C LEU A 46 12.99 -4.42 -2.35
N SER A 47 13.78 -5.44 -2.02
CA SER A 47 13.37 -6.51 -1.10
C SER A 47 13.06 -5.94 0.29
N HIS A 48 13.96 -5.13 0.83
CA HIS A 48 13.72 -4.45 2.11
C HIS A 48 12.52 -3.51 2.07
N TYR A 49 12.30 -2.80 0.96
CA TYR A 49 11.13 -1.94 0.79
C TYR A 49 9.84 -2.75 0.77
N ASN A 50 9.81 -3.90 0.08
CA ASN A 50 8.65 -4.78 0.04
C ASN A 50 8.31 -5.30 1.44
N ASP A 51 9.31 -5.78 2.19
CA ASP A 51 9.11 -6.25 3.56
C ASP A 51 8.57 -5.14 4.46
N PHE A 52 9.12 -3.93 4.35
CA PHE A 52 8.63 -2.76 5.09
C PHE A 52 7.19 -2.39 4.73
N ALA A 53 6.89 -2.36 3.43
CA ALA A 53 5.55 -2.01 2.93
C ALA A 53 4.51 -3.03 3.39
N GLU A 54 4.83 -4.32 3.38
CA GLU A 54 3.95 -5.39 3.85
C GLU A 54 3.68 -5.31 5.35
N ASN A 55 4.71 -5.02 6.16
CA ASN A 55 4.55 -4.80 7.60
C ASN A 55 3.65 -3.59 7.89
N CYS A 56 3.93 -2.45 7.24
CA CYS A 56 3.13 -1.24 7.38
C CYS A 56 1.65 -1.47 6.98
N PHE A 57 1.44 -2.18 5.86
CA PHE A 57 0.09 -2.52 5.42
C PHE A 57 -0.63 -3.42 6.43
N THR A 58 0.04 -4.44 6.96
CA THR A 58 -0.53 -5.36 7.94
C THR A 58 -0.98 -4.64 9.20
N ASP A 59 -0.14 -3.74 9.72
CA ASP A 59 -0.45 -2.94 10.91
C ASP A 59 -1.67 -2.05 10.68
N VAL A 60 -1.67 -1.27 9.59
CA VAL A 60 -2.76 -0.34 9.27
C VAL A 60 -4.07 -1.08 8.97
N SER A 61 -4.00 -2.20 8.23
CA SER A 61 -5.17 -3.02 7.89
C SER A 61 -5.80 -3.64 9.14
N SER A 62 -4.98 -4.09 10.10
CA SER A 62 -5.45 -4.65 11.36
C SER A 62 -6.18 -3.61 12.21
N GLU A 63 -5.64 -2.40 12.31
CA GLU A 63 -6.27 -1.29 13.05
C GLU A 63 -7.56 -0.82 12.38
N PHE A 64 -7.59 -0.72 11.05
CA PHE A 64 -8.81 -0.37 10.31
C PHE A 64 -9.92 -1.40 10.53
N THR A 65 -9.57 -2.69 10.50
CA THR A 65 -10.51 -3.79 10.78
C THR A 65 -11.06 -3.70 12.20
N ARG A 66 -10.18 -3.45 13.19
CA ARG A 66 -10.57 -3.27 14.59
C ARG A 66 -11.52 -2.10 14.77
N ASN A 67 -11.21 -0.95 14.19
CA ASN A 67 -12.02 0.27 14.28
C ASN A 67 -13.37 0.10 13.57
N THR A 68 -13.39 -0.53 12.40
CA THR A 68 -14.63 -0.82 11.66
C THR A 68 -15.55 -1.75 12.48
N ARG A 69 -14.99 -2.76 13.15
CA ARG A 69 -15.76 -3.64 14.04
C ARG A 69 -16.34 -2.87 15.24
N LEU A 70 -15.57 -1.99 15.86
CA LEU A 70 -16.05 -1.15 16.96
C LEU A 70 -17.20 -0.24 16.52
N LEU A 71 -17.06 0.44 15.39
CA LEU A 71 -18.11 1.31 14.85
C LEU A 71 -19.40 0.53 14.55
N LYS A 72 -19.30 -0.69 14.01
CA LYS A 72 -20.46 -1.57 13.80
C LYS A 72 -21.14 -1.94 15.11
N SER A 73 -20.38 -2.23 16.17
CA SER A 73 -20.92 -2.50 17.51
C SER A 73 -21.66 -1.29 18.05
N MET A 74 -21.01 -0.11 18.03
CA MET A 74 -21.59 1.14 18.51
C MET A 74 -22.89 1.48 17.77
N LYS A 75 -22.93 1.25 16.45
CA LYS A 75 -24.16 1.43 15.66
C LYS A 75 -25.28 0.51 16.16
N ALA A 76 -24.99 -0.77 16.37
CA ALA A 76 -25.98 -1.73 16.85
C ALA A 76 -26.51 -1.35 18.25
N ASP A 77 -25.63 -0.87 19.13
CA ASP A 77 -26.01 -0.38 20.45
C ASP A 77 -26.93 0.86 20.36
N LEU A 78 -26.60 1.82 19.48
CA LEU A 78 -27.45 2.98 19.23
C LEU A 78 -28.82 2.58 18.65
N ASP A 79 -28.84 1.68 17.66
CA ASP A 79 -30.08 1.16 17.09
C ASP A 79 -30.98 0.54 18.18
N TYR A 80 -30.37 -0.22 19.11
CA TYR A 80 -31.07 -0.79 20.25
C TYR A 80 -31.59 0.27 21.22
N ILE A 81 -30.78 1.27 21.56
CA ILE A 81 -31.18 2.38 22.43
C ILE A 81 -32.38 3.13 21.83
N PHE A 82 -32.33 3.49 20.54
CA PHE A 82 -33.43 4.17 19.87
C PHE A 82 -34.70 3.33 19.81
N LEU A 83 -34.58 2.02 19.59
CA LEU A 83 -35.71 1.10 19.65
C LEU A 83 -36.36 1.09 21.04
N LYS A 84 -35.55 1.02 22.11
CA LYS A 84 -36.04 1.04 23.50
C LYS A 84 -36.69 2.37 23.85
N LEU A 85 -36.08 3.49 23.48
CA LEU A 85 -36.65 4.83 23.68
C LEU A 85 -38.01 4.97 22.98
N ARG A 86 -38.11 4.56 21.71
CA ARG A 86 -39.40 4.59 20.98
C ARG A 86 -40.45 3.70 21.63
N SER A 87 -40.08 2.51 22.10
CA SER A 87 -40.99 1.61 22.82
C SER A 87 -41.48 2.21 24.14
N ILE A 88 -40.59 2.83 24.93
CA ILE A 88 -40.93 3.49 26.19
C ILE A 88 -41.84 4.69 25.92
N LYS A 89 -41.50 5.55 24.94
CA LYS A 89 -42.32 6.70 24.53
C LYS A 89 -43.74 6.25 24.16
N ALA A 90 -43.88 5.20 23.35
CA ALA A 90 -45.17 4.66 22.95
C ALA A 90 -46.01 4.15 24.14
N LYS A 91 -45.38 3.46 25.10
CA LYS A 91 -46.07 2.99 26.33
C LYS A 91 -46.53 4.16 27.20
N ILE A 92 -45.70 5.18 27.36
CA ILE A 92 -46.06 6.39 28.12
C ILE A 92 -47.24 7.09 27.43
N LEU A 93 -47.17 7.32 26.12
CA LEU A 93 -48.24 7.98 25.36
C LEU A 93 -49.57 7.21 25.43
N ALA A 94 -49.52 5.87 25.42
CA ALA A 94 -50.71 5.05 25.58
C ALA A 94 -51.35 5.15 26.99
N THR A 95 -50.55 5.43 28.02
CA THR A 95 -51.01 5.54 29.41
C THR A 95 -51.39 6.97 29.79
N TYR A 96 -50.66 7.94 29.23
CA TYR A 96 -50.75 9.38 29.49
C TYR A 96 -50.68 10.13 28.14
N PRO A 97 -51.82 10.32 27.46
CA PRO A 97 -51.86 10.92 26.11
C PRO A 97 -51.34 12.36 26.05
N ASP A 98 -51.36 13.05 27.18
CA ASP A 98 -50.93 14.43 27.41
C ASP A 98 -49.44 14.56 27.81
N ALA A 99 -48.71 13.45 27.96
CA ALA A 99 -47.33 13.45 28.41
C ALA A 99 -46.31 14.05 27.41
N PHE A 100 -46.68 14.18 26.14
CA PHE A 100 -45.82 14.73 25.09
C PHE A 100 -46.55 15.85 24.33
N PRO A 101 -46.41 17.13 24.73
CA PRO A 101 -46.98 18.26 23.99
C PRO A 101 -46.31 18.42 22.62
N ASP A 102 -47.05 18.99 21.64
CA ASP A 102 -46.60 19.10 20.24
C ASP A 102 -45.22 19.78 20.10
N GLU A 103 -44.34 19.15 19.29
CA GLU A 103 -42.90 19.41 19.05
C GLU A 103 -42.53 20.84 18.61
N SER A 104 -43.51 21.74 18.45
CA SER A 104 -43.32 23.17 18.10
C SER A 104 -42.53 24.03 19.12
N THR A 105 -42.10 23.48 20.26
CA THR A 105 -41.40 24.24 21.32
C THR A 105 -40.03 23.72 21.74
N SER A 106 -39.55 22.60 21.17
CA SER A 106 -38.23 22.07 21.56
C SER A 106 -37.18 22.34 20.49
N ASP A 107 -36.46 23.46 20.65
CA ASP A 107 -35.14 23.69 20.05
C ASP A 107 -34.17 22.57 20.48
N THR A 108 -34.25 21.44 19.79
CA THR A 108 -33.40 20.26 20.02
C THR A 108 -32.28 20.22 18.98
N PHE A 109 -31.70 21.38 18.69
CA PHE A 109 -30.40 21.43 18.03
C PHE A 109 -29.30 21.18 19.07
N ASP A 110 -28.42 20.25 18.75
CA ASP A 110 -27.21 19.95 19.52
C ASP A 110 -26.33 21.22 19.61
N ARG A 111 -26.22 21.79 20.82
CA ARG A 111 -25.52 23.08 21.07
C ARG A 111 -24.04 22.91 21.43
N ARG A 112 -23.45 21.76 21.13
CA ARG A 112 -22.01 21.56 21.33
C ARG A 112 -21.23 22.53 20.42
N PRO A 113 -20.30 23.33 20.97
CA PRO A 113 -19.62 24.41 20.24
C PRO A 113 -18.70 23.93 19.11
N ASP A 114 -18.42 22.64 19.06
CA ASP A 114 -17.52 21.93 18.13
C ASP A 114 -18.25 21.22 16.98
N LEU A 115 -19.58 21.35 16.88
CA LEU A 115 -20.37 20.76 15.81
C LEU A 115 -20.50 21.76 14.65
N ASP A 116 -19.67 21.62 13.62
CA ASP A 116 -19.80 22.39 12.37
C ASP A 116 -21.20 22.18 11.79
N LEU A 117 -22.02 23.23 11.84
CA LEU A 117 -23.31 23.24 11.17
C LEU A 117 -23.05 23.26 9.65
N PRO A 118 -23.66 22.36 8.86
CA PRO A 118 -23.49 22.38 7.41
C PRO A 118 -24.00 23.72 6.86
N GLN A 119 -23.17 24.39 6.04
CA GLN A 119 -23.55 25.57 5.26
C GLN A 119 -24.56 25.23 4.15
#